data_AF-A0A932ZBC0-F1
#
_entry.id   AF-A0A932ZBC0-F1
#
_cell.length_a   1.000
_cell.length_b   1.000
_cell.length_c   1.000
_cell.angle_alpha   90.00
_cell.angle_beta   90.00
_cell.angle_gamma   90.00
#
_symmetry.space_group_name_H-M   'P 1'
#
loop_
_entity.id
_entity.type
_entity.pdbx_description
1 polymer ?
#
loop_
_entity_poly.entity_id
_entity_poly.type
_entity_poly.pdbx_seq_one_letter_code
_entity_poly.pdbx_strand_id
1 'polypeptide(L)'
;MFTRIDHVMICVPDLAQGIDQYRKMGFNIHPGGVHPGKGTHNAIAFNQDDYIELLAIRDQAEYQAAGSAPSNPFGGLGSFIAAGGGIRYIVLQSDDLATDVAAMRSRGIDVSDAMDGARRTPAGLELRWKLAVLGPANPLPIFFIEHLTPVEERRRQVPGAAQHPNGVFTIERAYIVTPDAESGAATYAKVLGMPQPPSQRGTVIMSNMAIFQLGPTSLGVVQPYAPGPAADALERRGPGSFQALYRTISMGAAARWMQEHGMPPLARGVRNTGEHAMLATPAEACGAYIGFVGPE
;
A
#
# COMPACT_ATOMS: atom_id res chain seq x y z
N MET A 1 -11.34 13.63 7.89
CA MET A 1 -10.67 12.68 8.81
C MET A 1 -10.47 11.40 8.03
N PHE A 2 -9.32 10.74 8.20
CA PHE A 2 -9.01 9.54 7.41
C PHE A 2 -9.72 8.30 7.96
N THR A 3 -10.40 7.57 7.08
CA THR A 3 -11.33 6.51 7.49
C THR A 3 -10.76 5.10 7.36
N ARG A 4 -9.78 4.88 6.48
CA ARG A 4 -9.05 3.62 6.28
C ARG A 4 -7.80 3.80 5.42
N ILE A 5 -6.99 2.75 5.34
CA ILE A 5 -6.10 2.51 4.19
C ILE A 5 -7.00 2.18 2.99
N ASP A 6 -6.92 2.98 1.94
CA ASP A 6 -7.65 2.75 0.68
C ASP A 6 -6.94 1.69 -0.17
N HIS A 7 -5.62 1.79 -0.28
CA HIS A 7 -4.80 0.79 -0.95
C HIS A 7 -3.32 0.91 -0.56
N VAL A 8 -2.56 -0.11 -0.94
CA VAL A 8 -1.10 -0.01 -1.05
C VAL A 8 -0.70 0.01 -2.51
N MET A 9 0.22 0.92 -2.86
CA MET A 9 0.79 1.03 -4.20
C MET A 9 2.13 0.32 -4.24
N ILE A 10 2.21 -0.74 -5.05
CA ILE A 10 3.36 -1.61 -5.18
C ILE A 10 3.98 -1.38 -6.55
N CYS A 11 5.18 -0.83 -6.57
CA CYS A 11 5.86 -0.49 -7.80
C CYS A 11 6.72 -1.65 -8.28
N VAL A 12 6.50 -2.07 -9.53
CA VAL A 12 7.14 -3.23 -10.14
C VAL A 12 7.85 -2.82 -11.44
N PRO A 13 8.94 -3.51 -11.83
CA PRO A 13 9.65 -3.19 -13.07
C PRO A 13 8.84 -3.53 -14.33
N ASP A 14 8.03 -4.59 -14.27
CA ASP A 14 7.18 -5.04 -15.36
C ASP A 14 5.80 -5.40 -14.81
N LEU A 15 4.76 -4.75 -15.34
CA LEU A 15 3.40 -4.92 -14.82
C LEU A 15 2.84 -6.31 -15.10
N ALA A 16 3.16 -6.91 -16.24
CA ALA A 16 2.64 -8.24 -16.60
C ALA A 16 3.22 -9.32 -15.67
N GLN A 17 4.53 -9.27 -15.43
CA GLN A 17 5.18 -10.17 -14.46
C GLN A 17 4.68 -9.94 -13.04
N GLY A 18 4.44 -8.69 -12.64
CA GLY A 18 3.82 -8.37 -11.35
C GLY A 18 2.42 -8.96 -11.22
N ILE A 19 1.58 -8.82 -12.25
CA ILE A 19 0.24 -9.42 -12.32
C ILE A 19 0.33 -10.94 -12.14
N ASP A 20 1.20 -11.60 -12.91
CA ASP A 20 1.35 -13.05 -12.84
C ASP A 20 1.79 -13.52 -11.46
N GLN A 21 2.72 -12.79 -10.83
CA GLN A 21 3.19 -13.11 -9.48
C GLN A 21 2.08 -12.93 -8.42
N TYR A 22 1.30 -11.86 -8.50
CA TYR A 22 0.18 -11.63 -7.56
C TYR A 22 -0.98 -12.61 -7.80
N ARG A 23 -1.18 -13.11 -9.02
CA ARG A 23 -2.12 -14.21 -9.31
C ARG A 23 -1.68 -15.53 -8.68
N LYS A 24 -0.37 -15.84 -8.70
CA LYS A 24 0.16 -17.01 -7.96
C LYS A 24 -0.07 -16.89 -6.45
N MET A 25 0.03 -15.68 -5.90
CA MET A 25 -0.37 -15.38 -4.51
C MET A 25 -1.89 -15.44 -4.25
N GLY A 26 -2.69 -15.65 -5.29
CA GLY A 26 -4.14 -15.79 -5.21
C GLY A 26 -4.91 -14.48 -5.11
N PHE A 27 -4.30 -13.36 -5.50
CA PHE A 27 -5.04 -12.12 -5.73
C PHE A 27 -5.70 -12.14 -7.11
N ASN A 28 -6.99 -11.81 -7.15
CA ASN A 28 -7.73 -11.63 -8.40
C ASN A 28 -7.39 -10.27 -9.03
N ILE A 29 -6.16 -10.16 -9.54
CA ILE A 29 -5.61 -8.92 -10.08
C ILE A 29 -5.77 -8.82 -11.60
N HIS A 30 -6.19 -7.64 -12.06
CA HIS A 30 -6.47 -7.35 -13.47
C HIS A 30 -5.88 -6.01 -13.91
N PRO A 31 -5.58 -5.82 -15.21
CA PRO A 31 -5.19 -4.53 -15.74
C PRO A 31 -6.19 -3.43 -15.36
N GLY A 32 -5.70 -2.38 -14.72
CA GLY A 32 -6.51 -1.26 -14.23
C GLY A 32 -6.67 -0.19 -15.28
N GLY A 33 -5.58 0.35 -15.80
CA GLY A 33 -5.57 1.38 -16.84
C GLY A 33 -4.23 2.09 -17.00
N VAL A 34 -4.23 3.10 -17.85
CA VAL A 34 -3.10 3.99 -18.11
C VAL A 34 -3.34 5.31 -17.39
N HIS A 35 -2.27 5.98 -16.96
CA HIS A 35 -2.28 7.36 -16.49
C HIS A 35 -1.73 8.29 -17.59
N PRO A 36 -2.58 8.89 -18.45
CA PRO A 36 -2.14 9.79 -19.50
C PRO A 36 -1.36 10.98 -18.94
N GLY A 37 -0.31 11.39 -19.63
CA GLY A 37 0.59 12.47 -19.21
C GLY A 37 1.55 12.10 -18.08
N LYS A 38 1.54 10.85 -17.61
CA LYS A 38 2.40 10.36 -16.51
C LYS A 38 3.32 9.21 -16.92
N GLY A 39 3.06 8.56 -18.05
CA GLY A 39 3.87 7.43 -18.53
C GLY A 39 3.74 6.14 -17.72
N THR A 40 2.74 6.03 -16.82
CA THR A 40 2.53 4.85 -15.97
C THR A 40 1.24 4.12 -16.31
N HIS A 41 1.19 2.84 -15.94
CA HIS A 41 -0.02 2.00 -15.98
C HIS A 41 -0.12 1.17 -14.71
N ASN A 42 -1.32 0.66 -14.42
CA ASN A 42 -1.57 -0.11 -13.21
C ASN A 42 -2.38 -1.38 -13.43
N ALA A 43 -2.37 -2.23 -12.41
CA ALA A 43 -3.24 -3.37 -12.23
C ALA A 43 -3.82 -3.37 -10.82
N ILE A 44 -5.06 -3.81 -10.65
CA ILE A 44 -5.80 -3.70 -9.40
C ILE A 44 -6.40 -5.04 -8.99
N ALA A 45 -6.31 -5.37 -7.70
CA ALA A 45 -7.07 -6.42 -7.05
C ALA A 45 -7.93 -5.79 -5.96
N PHE A 46 -9.25 -5.77 -6.15
CA PHE A 46 -10.19 -5.27 -5.15
C PHE A 46 -10.42 -6.30 -4.06
N ASN A 47 -10.24 -5.86 -2.81
CA ASN A 47 -10.82 -6.48 -1.63
C ASN A 47 -12.28 -5.99 -1.50
N GLN A 48 -12.83 -5.93 -0.28
CA GLN A 48 -14.09 -5.25 -0.03
C GLN A 48 -13.91 -3.73 -0.23
N ASP A 49 -13.49 -2.96 0.77
CA ASP A 49 -13.46 -1.50 0.68
C ASP A 49 -12.10 -0.90 0.29
N ASP A 50 -11.09 -1.76 0.17
CA ASP A 50 -9.72 -1.42 -0.14
C ASP A 50 -9.20 -2.27 -1.32
N TYR A 51 -7.98 -2.00 -1.80
CA TYR A 51 -7.40 -2.76 -2.91
C TYR A 51 -5.87 -2.79 -2.88
N ILE A 52 -5.29 -3.63 -3.74
CA ILE A 52 -3.88 -3.61 -4.11
C ILE A 52 -3.75 -2.92 -5.47
N GLU A 53 -2.81 -1.98 -5.58
CA GLU A 53 -2.40 -1.42 -6.87
C GLU A 53 -0.98 -1.86 -7.21
N LEU A 54 -0.80 -2.58 -8.32
CA LEU A 54 0.50 -2.69 -8.95
C LEU A 54 0.69 -1.53 -9.92
N LEU A 55 1.85 -0.89 -9.91
CA LEU A 55 2.18 0.24 -10.78
C LEU A 55 3.53 -0.01 -11.47
N ALA A 56 3.60 0.25 -12.76
CA ALA A 56 4.86 0.26 -13.50
C ALA A 56 4.95 1.47 -14.45
N ILE A 57 6.17 1.74 -14.93
CA ILE A 57 6.42 2.69 -16.00
C ILE A 57 6.09 2.00 -17.32
N ARG A 58 5.10 2.53 -18.04
CA ARG A 58 4.66 2.04 -19.36
C ARG A 58 5.46 2.67 -20.48
N ASP A 59 5.65 3.98 -20.41
CA ASP A 59 6.32 4.78 -21.44
C ASP A 59 7.38 5.65 -20.76
N GLN A 60 8.65 5.30 -21.00
CA GLN A 60 9.78 5.98 -20.39
C GLN A 60 9.91 7.43 -20.86
N ALA A 61 9.60 7.72 -22.12
CA ALA A 61 9.71 9.06 -22.68
C ALA A 61 8.61 9.97 -22.10
N GLU A 62 7.38 9.48 -22.04
CA GLU A 62 6.26 10.20 -21.41
C GLU A 62 6.52 10.41 -19.91
N TYR A 63 7.03 9.39 -19.19
CA TYR A 63 7.38 9.51 -17.78
C TYR A 63 8.48 10.55 -17.52
N GLN A 64 9.51 10.61 -18.39
CA GLN A 64 10.56 11.64 -18.30
C GLN A 64 9.99 13.04 -18.62
N ALA A 65 9.11 13.15 -19.61
CA ALA A 65 8.48 14.41 -20.03
C ALA A 65 7.48 14.95 -19.01
N ALA A 66 6.81 14.09 -18.24
CA ALA A 66 5.90 14.47 -17.16
C ALA A 66 6.60 15.29 -16.06
N GLY A 67 7.94 15.24 -16.01
CA GLY A 67 8.79 16.09 -15.19
C GLY A 67 8.79 15.73 -13.69
N SER A 68 9.84 16.18 -13.03
CA SER A 68 10.05 16.07 -11.58
C SER A 68 9.33 17.18 -10.79
N ALA A 69 8.12 17.57 -11.21
CA ALA A 69 7.36 18.59 -10.49
C ALA A 69 7.29 18.21 -8.99
N PRO A 70 7.51 19.14 -8.04
CA PRO A 70 7.60 18.82 -6.61
C PRO A 70 6.37 18.08 -6.05
N SER A 71 5.21 18.25 -6.68
CA SER A 71 3.94 17.61 -6.34
C SER A 71 3.61 16.36 -7.18
N ASN A 72 4.51 15.89 -8.04
CA ASN A 72 4.31 14.66 -8.81
C ASN A 72 4.56 13.44 -7.90
N PRO A 73 3.53 12.66 -7.51
CA PRO A 73 3.73 11.48 -6.65
C PRO A 73 4.67 10.43 -7.28
N PHE A 74 4.82 10.45 -8.60
CA PHE A 74 5.66 9.51 -9.34
C PHE A 74 7.12 9.96 -9.47
N GLY A 75 7.51 11.16 -9.00
CA GLY A 75 8.90 11.63 -9.04
C GLY A 75 9.85 10.63 -8.38
N GLY A 76 10.91 10.19 -9.05
CA GLY A 76 11.83 9.16 -8.52
C GLY A 76 11.33 7.71 -8.61
N LEU A 77 10.24 7.44 -9.35
CA LEU A 77 9.72 6.07 -9.57
C LEU A 77 10.74 5.15 -10.25
N GLY A 78 11.44 5.65 -11.27
CA GLY A 78 12.50 4.89 -11.94
C GLY A 78 13.57 4.42 -10.95
N SER A 79 14.08 5.30 -10.09
CA SER A 79 15.07 4.95 -9.07
C SER A 79 14.52 3.99 -8.02
N PHE A 80 13.26 4.20 -7.59
CA PHE A 80 12.57 3.31 -6.65
C PHE A 80 12.46 1.88 -7.21
N ILE A 81 12.06 1.73 -8.49
CA ILE A 81 11.95 0.45 -9.18
C ILE A 81 13.33 -0.18 -9.37
N ALA A 82 14.32 0.60 -9.83
CA ALA A 82 15.68 0.12 -10.08
C ALA A 82 16.36 -0.45 -8.83
N ALA A 83 16.01 0.06 -7.64
CA ALA A 83 16.50 -0.47 -6.37
C ALA A 83 15.66 -1.65 -5.82
N GLY A 84 14.83 -2.30 -6.65
CA GLY A 84 14.12 -3.55 -6.32
C GLY A 84 12.60 -3.46 -6.16
N GLY A 85 11.97 -2.30 -6.38
CA GLY A 85 10.52 -2.14 -6.26
C GLY A 85 9.97 -2.25 -4.83
N GLY A 86 8.71 -2.65 -4.69
CA GLY A 86 8.01 -2.85 -3.42
C GLY A 86 6.90 -1.83 -3.14
N ILE A 87 6.40 -1.79 -1.89
CA ILE A 87 5.37 -0.82 -1.49
C ILE A 87 6.00 0.57 -1.47
N ARG A 88 5.55 1.44 -2.37
CA ARG A 88 6.04 2.80 -2.44
C ARG A 88 5.23 3.74 -1.56
N TYR A 89 3.91 3.63 -1.64
CA TYR A 89 3.00 4.48 -0.88
C TYR A 89 1.88 3.64 -0.25
N ILE A 90 1.47 4.07 0.94
CA ILE A 90 0.23 3.64 1.58
C ILE A 90 -0.76 4.78 1.43
N VAL A 91 -1.95 4.49 0.90
CA VAL A 91 -2.91 5.53 0.50
C VAL A 91 -4.04 5.56 1.49
N LEU A 92 -4.37 6.75 2.01
CA LEU A 92 -5.37 6.90 3.06
C LEU A 92 -6.64 7.55 2.50
N GLN A 93 -7.79 6.91 2.73
CA GLN A 93 -9.09 7.43 2.34
C GLN A 93 -9.46 8.65 3.18
N SER A 94 -9.92 9.71 2.53
CA SER A 94 -10.69 10.81 3.10
C SER A 94 -12.10 10.87 2.49
N ASP A 95 -13.07 11.32 3.28
CA ASP A 95 -14.43 11.63 2.79
C ASP A 95 -14.57 13.09 2.34
N ASP A 96 -13.65 13.96 2.73
CA ASP A 96 -13.54 15.36 2.30
C ASP A 96 -12.07 15.79 2.35
N LEU A 97 -11.39 15.59 1.23
CA LEU A 97 -9.95 15.80 1.15
C LEU A 97 -9.56 17.28 1.23
N ALA A 98 -10.45 18.18 0.79
CA ALA A 98 -10.19 19.61 0.85
C ALA A 98 -10.14 20.10 2.31
N THR A 99 -11.11 19.65 3.12
CA THR A 99 -11.12 19.95 4.57
C THR A 99 -9.92 19.34 5.28
N ASP A 100 -9.53 18.10 4.95
CA ASP A 100 -8.36 17.46 5.56
C ASP A 100 -7.04 18.15 5.19
N VAL A 101 -6.89 18.63 3.95
CA VAL A 101 -5.75 19.44 3.52
C VAL A 101 -5.69 20.76 4.28
N ALA A 102 -6.81 21.47 4.43
CA ALA A 102 -6.87 22.70 5.23
C ALA A 102 -6.47 22.45 6.69
N ALA A 103 -6.95 21.35 7.28
CA ALA A 103 -6.60 20.96 8.64
C ALA A 103 -5.10 20.64 8.77
N MET A 104 -4.52 19.90 7.82
CA MET A 104 -3.06 19.63 7.77
C MET A 104 -2.26 20.93 7.75
N ARG A 105 -2.62 21.88 6.88
CA ARG A 105 -1.94 23.18 6.78
C ARG A 105 -2.05 24.00 8.05
N SER A 106 -3.19 23.96 8.75
CA SER A 106 -3.36 24.64 10.05
C SER A 106 -2.39 24.12 11.12
N ARG A 107 -1.93 22.86 10.98
CA ARG A 107 -0.89 22.26 11.84
C ARG A 107 0.53 22.54 11.33
N GLY A 108 0.69 23.28 10.24
CA GLY A 108 1.99 23.54 9.61
C GLY A 108 2.56 22.33 8.90
N ILE A 109 1.71 21.48 8.32
CA ILE A 109 2.12 20.38 7.45
C ILE A 109 2.23 20.89 6.01
N ASP A 110 3.36 20.56 5.37
CA ASP A 110 3.59 20.77 3.96
C ASP A 110 2.82 19.72 3.14
N VAL A 111 1.76 20.16 2.48
CA VAL A 111 0.86 19.33 1.69
C VAL A 111 0.32 20.11 0.50
N SER A 112 0.23 19.43 -0.65
CA SER A 112 -0.36 19.99 -1.87
C SER A 112 -1.82 20.36 -1.69
N ASP A 113 -2.38 21.09 -2.65
CA ASP A 113 -3.84 21.19 -2.77
C ASP A 113 -4.44 19.80 -3.08
N ALA A 114 -5.74 19.65 -2.82
CA ALA A 114 -6.51 18.52 -3.32
C ALA A 114 -6.66 18.68 -4.84
N MET A 115 -6.00 17.80 -5.59
CA MET A 115 -5.93 17.82 -7.04
C MET A 115 -6.87 16.77 -7.64
N ASP A 116 -7.59 17.14 -8.70
CA ASP A 116 -8.40 16.18 -9.45
C ASP A 116 -7.50 15.14 -10.16
N GLY A 117 -7.89 13.88 -10.03
CA GLY A 117 -7.32 12.75 -10.73
C GLY A 117 -8.40 12.00 -11.49
N ALA A 118 -8.06 11.51 -12.67
CA ALA A 118 -8.92 10.62 -13.44
C ALA A 118 -8.10 9.62 -14.25
N ARG A 119 -8.71 8.47 -14.54
CA ARG A 119 -8.22 7.53 -15.54
C ARG A 119 -9.39 6.79 -16.18
N ARG A 120 -9.15 6.19 -17.35
CA ARG A 120 -10.09 5.29 -18.01
C ARG A 120 -9.66 3.84 -17.84
N THR A 121 -10.62 2.97 -17.56
CA THR A 121 -10.41 1.52 -17.59
C THR A 121 -10.26 1.04 -19.04
N PRO A 122 -9.74 -0.18 -19.29
CA PRO A 122 -9.74 -0.78 -20.62
C PRO A 122 -11.12 -0.85 -21.27
N ALA A 123 -12.19 -0.97 -20.47
CA ALA A 123 -13.58 -0.98 -20.92
C ALA A 123 -14.16 0.44 -21.15
N GLY A 124 -13.37 1.51 -20.98
CA GLY A 124 -13.78 2.88 -21.26
C GLY A 124 -14.46 3.62 -20.11
N LEU A 125 -14.70 2.96 -18.97
CA LEU A 125 -15.25 3.59 -17.76
C LEU A 125 -14.27 4.64 -17.21
N GLU A 126 -14.76 5.86 -16.99
CA GLU A 126 -13.97 6.92 -16.37
C GLU A 126 -14.10 6.87 -14.85
N LEU A 127 -12.96 6.80 -14.18
CA LEU A 127 -12.86 6.81 -12.72
C LEU A 127 -12.26 8.14 -12.28
N ARG A 128 -12.86 8.77 -11.28
CA ARG A 128 -12.49 10.10 -10.80
C ARG A 128 -12.24 10.08 -9.29
N TRP A 129 -11.25 10.85 -8.86
CA TRP A 129 -10.88 11.04 -7.46
C TRP A 129 -10.23 12.40 -7.26
N LYS A 130 -10.06 12.81 -6.01
CA LYS A 130 -9.10 13.85 -5.61
C LYS A 130 -7.91 13.18 -4.93
N LEU A 131 -6.73 13.75 -5.07
CA LEU A 131 -5.52 13.32 -4.36
C LEU A 131 -4.75 14.50 -3.77
N ALA A 132 -4.08 14.29 -2.66
CA ALA A 132 -3.16 15.25 -2.07
C ALA A 132 -1.89 14.52 -1.60
N VAL A 133 -0.73 15.14 -1.85
CA VAL A 133 0.60 14.58 -1.54
C VAL A 133 1.32 15.47 -0.56
N LEU A 134 2.11 14.86 0.33
CA LEU A 134 2.97 15.61 1.24
C LEU A 134 4.18 16.18 0.49
N GLY A 135 4.59 17.38 0.89
CA GLY A 135 5.73 18.06 0.30
C GLY A 135 7.07 17.68 0.96
N PRO A 136 8.19 18.24 0.49
CA PRO A 136 9.53 17.89 0.94
C PRO A 136 9.81 18.18 2.42
N ALA A 137 9.04 19.05 3.09
CA ALA A 137 9.17 19.24 4.54
C ALA A 137 8.52 18.10 5.35
N ASN A 138 7.70 17.26 4.71
CA ASN A 138 7.05 16.09 5.31
C ASN A 138 7.14 14.86 4.38
N PRO A 139 8.34 14.34 4.06
CA PRO A 139 8.55 13.34 3.01
C PRO A 139 8.15 11.92 3.45
N LEU A 140 6.91 11.73 3.90
CA LEU A 140 6.37 10.45 4.34
C LEU A 140 5.84 9.65 3.15
N PRO A 141 5.98 8.31 3.12
CA PRO A 141 5.47 7.45 2.05
C PRO A 141 3.96 7.18 2.20
N ILE A 142 3.18 8.23 2.44
CA ILE A 142 1.73 8.22 2.43
C ILE A 142 1.19 9.35 1.57
N PHE A 143 0.01 9.14 1.00
CA PHE A 143 -0.76 10.20 0.34
C PHE A 143 -2.25 9.92 0.51
N PHE A 144 -3.05 10.92 0.18
CA PHE A 144 -4.46 10.97 0.57
C PHE A 144 -5.35 10.97 -0.66
N ILE A 145 -6.47 10.25 -0.58
CA ILE A 145 -7.40 10.09 -1.71
C ILE A 145 -8.84 10.25 -1.26
N GLU A 146 -9.64 10.91 -2.09
CA GLU A 146 -11.11 10.95 -2.00
C GLU A 146 -11.66 10.44 -3.33
N HIS A 147 -12.29 9.26 -3.34
CA HIS A 147 -12.92 8.73 -4.55
C HIS A 147 -14.21 9.47 -4.84
N LEU A 148 -14.33 10.04 -6.04
CA LEU A 148 -15.57 10.66 -6.54
C LEU A 148 -16.45 9.62 -7.25
N THR A 149 -15.84 8.58 -7.81
CA THR A 149 -16.55 7.42 -8.35
C THR A 149 -16.80 6.39 -7.23
N PRO A 150 -18.07 5.99 -6.96
CA PRO A 150 -18.41 5.03 -5.91
C PRO A 150 -17.69 3.68 -6.06
N VAL A 151 -17.44 3.01 -4.93
CA VAL A 151 -16.72 1.71 -4.91
C VAL A 151 -17.39 0.65 -5.78
N GLU A 152 -18.72 0.57 -5.77
CA GLU A 152 -19.47 -0.41 -6.58
C GLU A 152 -19.29 -0.21 -8.09
N GLU A 153 -19.07 1.03 -8.52
CA GLU A 153 -18.76 1.34 -9.91
C GLU A 153 -17.29 1.06 -10.23
N ARG A 154 -16.37 1.42 -9.33
CA ARG A 154 -14.94 1.11 -9.47
C ARG A 154 -14.70 -0.39 -9.57
N ARG A 155 -15.40 -1.22 -8.78
CA ARG A 155 -15.26 -2.68 -8.78
C ARG A 155 -15.64 -3.33 -10.11
N ARG A 156 -16.48 -2.70 -10.95
CA ARG A 156 -16.86 -3.24 -12.28
C ARG A 156 -15.68 -3.43 -13.23
N GLN A 157 -14.54 -2.79 -12.97
CA GLN A 157 -13.34 -2.98 -13.76
C GLN A 157 -12.65 -4.34 -13.52
N VAL A 158 -12.98 -5.04 -12.43
CA VAL A 158 -12.40 -6.33 -12.05
C VAL A 158 -13.50 -7.40 -12.07
N PRO A 159 -13.45 -8.37 -12.99
CA PRO A 159 -14.35 -9.53 -12.95
C PRO A 159 -14.19 -10.28 -11.62
N GLY A 160 -15.29 -10.50 -10.89
CA GLY A 160 -15.22 -11.13 -9.57
C GLY A 160 -14.48 -10.28 -8.52
N ALA A 161 -14.58 -8.95 -8.59
CA ALA A 161 -14.04 -8.06 -7.55
C ALA A 161 -14.44 -8.51 -6.14
N ALA A 162 -13.55 -8.32 -5.16
CA ALA A 162 -13.69 -8.80 -3.78
C ALA A 162 -13.71 -10.33 -3.62
N GLN A 163 -13.46 -11.10 -4.69
CA GLN A 163 -13.31 -12.55 -4.64
C GLN A 163 -11.87 -12.89 -5.01
N HIS A 164 -11.13 -13.38 -4.02
CA HIS A 164 -9.75 -13.79 -4.19
C HIS A 164 -9.62 -15.30 -3.94
N PRO A 165 -8.93 -16.04 -4.82
CA PRO A 165 -8.61 -17.43 -4.55
C PRO A 165 -7.90 -17.68 -3.21
N ASN A 166 -7.09 -16.72 -2.74
CA ASN A 166 -6.45 -16.78 -1.42
C ASN A 166 -7.38 -16.37 -0.25
N GLY A 167 -8.65 -16.07 -0.51
CA GLY A 167 -9.63 -15.72 0.51
C GLY A 167 -9.43 -14.36 1.19
N VAL A 168 -8.51 -13.52 0.69
CA VAL A 168 -8.31 -12.18 1.23
C VAL A 168 -9.55 -11.31 1.02
N PHE A 169 -9.90 -10.50 2.02
CA PHE A 169 -11.07 -9.61 1.96
C PHE A 169 -10.83 -8.18 2.46
N THR A 170 -9.71 -7.88 3.13
CA THR A 170 -9.34 -6.50 3.55
C THR A 170 -7.87 -6.39 3.96
N ILE A 171 -7.31 -5.19 3.89
CA ILE A 171 -6.05 -4.83 4.56
C ILE A 171 -6.30 -4.71 6.08
N GLU A 172 -5.60 -5.48 6.91
CA GLU A 172 -5.60 -5.25 8.36
C GLU A 172 -4.67 -4.08 8.71
N ARG A 173 -3.45 -4.11 8.16
CA ARG A 173 -2.39 -3.18 8.54
C ARG A 173 -1.36 -3.00 7.45
N ALA A 174 -0.85 -1.79 7.30
CA ALA A 174 0.38 -1.54 6.55
C ALA A 174 1.44 -0.93 7.46
N TYR A 175 2.71 -1.18 7.16
CA TYR A 175 3.83 -0.80 8.01
C TYR A 175 4.86 0.04 7.26
N ILE A 176 5.36 1.04 7.98
CA ILE A 176 6.41 1.96 7.58
C ILE A 176 7.55 1.81 8.56
N VAL A 177 8.73 1.43 8.07
CA VAL A 177 9.93 1.31 8.88
C VAL A 177 10.69 2.62 8.94
N THR A 178 11.23 2.94 10.11
CA THR A 178 12.02 4.14 10.42
C THR A 178 13.13 3.79 11.42
N PRO A 179 14.28 4.49 11.40
CA PRO A 179 15.31 4.35 12.42
C PRO A 179 14.85 4.80 13.81
N ASP A 180 13.81 5.64 13.89
CA ASP A 180 13.23 6.15 15.14
C ASP A 180 11.70 6.15 15.03
N ALA A 181 11.05 5.21 15.72
CA ALA A 181 9.60 5.06 15.71
C ALA A 181 8.89 6.12 16.57
N GLU A 182 9.54 6.67 17.59
CA GLU A 182 8.93 7.66 18.48
C GLU A 182 8.81 9.01 17.76
N SER A 183 9.92 9.51 17.21
CA SER A 183 9.95 10.73 16.41
C SER A 183 9.11 10.59 15.13
N GLY A 184 9.18 9.40 14.50
CA GLY A 184 8.31 9.05 13.38
C GLY A 184 6.84 9.16 13.77
N ALA A 185 6.41 8.49 14.85
CA ALA A 185 5.04 8.53 15.32
C ALA A 185 4.56 9.95 15.66
N ALA A 186 5.40 10.79 16.27
CA ALA A 186 5.06 12.18 16.52
C ALA A 186 4.76 12.95 15.21
N THR A 187 5.55 12.70 14.16
CA THR A 187 5.34 13.28 12.83
C THR A 187 4.03 12.79 12.21
N TYR A 188 3.76 11.48 12.24
CA TYR A 188 2.50 10.92 11.74
C TYR A 188 1.29 11.42 12.52
N ALA A 189 1.38 11.54 13.85
CA ALA A 189 0.33 12.10 14.69
C ALA A 189 -0.04 13.53 14.24
N LYS A 190 0.98 14.36 14.00
CA LYS A 190 0.80 15.73 13.49
C LYS A 190 0.20 15.76 12.08
N VAL A 191 0.67 14.91 11.16
CA VAL A 191 0.14 14.82 9.79
C VAL A 191 -1.32 14.36 9.80
N LEU A 192 -1.61 13.25 10.48
CA LEU A 192 -2.94 12.64 10.53
C LEU A 192 -3.94 13.42 11.38
N GLY A 193 -3.46 14.33 12.24
CA GLY A 193 -4.32 15.06 13.18
C GLY A 193 -4.89 14.15 14.28
N MET A 194 -4.10 13.18 14.72
CA MET A 194 -4.49 12.15 15.69
C MET A 194 -3.55 12.16 16.90
N PRO A 195 -3.99 11.69 18.08
CA PRO A 195 -3.07 11.45 19.20
C PRO A 195 -1.97 10.46 18.81
N GLN A 196 -0.76 10.68 19.33
CA GLN A 196 0.33 9.71 19.18
C GLN A 196 -0.01 8.44 19.96
N PRO A 197 -0.05 7.26 19.32
CA PRO A 197 -0.27 5.99 20.00
C PRO A 197 0.90 5.67 20.94
N PRO A 198 0.67 4.92 22.04
CA PRO A 198 1.75 4.39 22.84
C PRO A 198 2.61 3.41 22.01
N SER A 199 3.90 3.33 22.36
CA SER A 199 4.79 2.33 21.77
C SER A 199 4.45 0.94 22.30
N GLN A 200 4.45 -0.04 21.40
CA GLN A 200 4.24 -1.46 21.73
C GLN A 200 5.24 -2.35 21.00
N ARG A 201 5.59 -3.46 21.63
CA ARG A 201 6.57 -4.42 21.10
C ARG A 201 5.89 -5.49 20.25
N GLY A 202 6.32 -5.64 19.00
CA GLY A 202 5.83 -6.66 18.06
C GLY A 202 6.89 -7.72 17.77
N THR A 203 6.51 -8.99 17.97
CA THR A 203 7.43 -10.14 17.81
C THR A 203 7.45 -10.73 16.41
N VAL A 204 6.45 -10.46 15.57
CA VAL A 204 6.39 -11.00 14.20
C VAL A 204 7.38 -10.29 13.27
N ILE A 205 7.46 -8.96 13.39
CA ILE A 205 8.41 -8.13 12.62
C ILE A 205 9.59 -7.62 13.47
N MET A 206 9.72 -8.15 14.70
CA MET A 206 10.80 -7.82 15.65
C MET A 206 11.03 -6.31 15.84
N SER A 207 9.94 -5.55 16.06
CA SER A 207 9.96 -4.08 16.08
C SER A 207 9.20 -3.47 17.26
N ASN A 208 9.65 -2.29 17.71
CA ASN A 208 8.82 -1.37 18.48
C ASN A 208 7.93 -0.60 17.51
N MET A 209 6.66 -0.38 17.87
CA MET A 209 5.65 0.09 16.92
C MET A 209 4.71 1.10 17.58
N ALA A 210 4.37 2.16 16.86
CA ALA A 210 3.19 2.98 17.12
C ALA A 210 2.13 2.66 16.05
N ILE A 211 0.90 2.32 16.47
CA ILE A 211 -0.17 1.90 15.56
C ILE A 211 -1.29 2.93 15.55
N PHE A 212 -1.48 3.58 14.41
CA PHE A 212 -2.58 4.51 14.16
C PHE A 212 -3.80 3.72 13.65
N GLN A 213 -4.90 3.74 14.39
CA GLN A 213 -6.14 3.09 13.97
C GLN A 213 -6.92 3.99 13.00
N LEU A 214 -7.21 3.48 11.80
CA LEU A 214 -7.91 4.17 10.73
C LEU A 214 -9.15 3.33 10.36
N GLY A 215 -10.26 3.57 11.06
CA GLY A 215 -11.48 2.77 10.93
C GLY A 215 -11.21 1.27 11.10
N PRO A 216 -11.49 0.42 10.09
CA PRO A 216 -11.23 -1.02 10.16
C PRO A 216 -9.76 -1.42 9.94
N THR A 217 -8.91 -0.48 9.51
CA THR A 217 -7.51 -0.72 9.15
C THR A 217 -6.55 -0.01 10.11
N SER A 218 -5.24 -0.27 10.00
CA SER A 218 -4.26 0.43 10.82
C SER A 218 -2.95 0.71 10.09
N LEU A 219 -2.27 1.78 10.48
CA LEU A 219 -0.95 2.15 9.97
C LEU A 219 0.09 2.02 11.10
N GLY A 220 1.09 1.17 10.91
CA GLY A 220 2.18 0.97 11.85
C GLY A 220 3.43 1.77 11.47
N VAL A 221 3.93 2.59 12.38
CA VAL A 221 5.25 3.22 12.29
C VAL A 221 6.20 2.44 13.19
N VAL A 222 7.25 1.84 12.62
CA VAL A 222 8.01 0.79 13.30
C VAL A 222 9.52 1.01 13.26
N GLN A 223 10.18 0.59 14.32
CA GLN A 223 11.63 0.57 14.47
C GLN A 223 12.06 -0.84 14.87
N PRO A 224 12.91 -1.53 14.08
CA PRO A 224 13.37 -2.86 14.42
C PRO A 224 14.25 -2.85 15.69
N TYR A 225 14.05 -3.82 16.59
CA TYR A 225 14.90 -4.05 17.76
C TYR A 225 15.77 -5.31 17.63
N ALA A 226 15.56 -6.12 16.60
CA ALA A 226 16.28 -7.36 16.31
C ALA A 226 16.13 -7.72 14.82
N PRO A 227 16.92 -8.70 14.30
CA PRO A 227 16.77 -9.18 12.93
C PRO A 227 15.34 -9.64 12.62
N GLY A 228 14.84 -9.30 11.44
CA GLY A 228 13.49 -9.62 10.97
C GLY A 228 13.07 -8.76 9.76
N PRO A 229 11.82 -8.89 9.30
CA PRO A 229 11.33 -8.21 8.09
C PRO A 229 11.54 -6.69 8.09
N ALA A 230 11.34 -6.02 9.22
CA ALA A 230 11.54 -4.58 9.33
C ALA A 230 13.03 -4.19 9.26
N ALA A 231 13.92 -4.95 9.91
CA ALA A 231 15.36 -4.72 9.86
C ALA A 231 15.90 -4.90 8.43
N ASP A 232 15.49 -5.98 7.76
CA ASP A 232 15.84 -6.23 6.36
C ASP A 232 15.32 -5.12 5.43
N ALA A 233 14.08 -4.68 5.60
CA ALA A 233 13.52 -3.60 4.80
C ALA A 233 14.29 -2.29 4.99
N LEU A 234 14.62 -1.94 6.23
CA LEU A 234 15.40 -0.74 6.56
C LEU A 234 16.80 -0.79 5.96
N GLU A 235 17.46 -1.95 6.00
CA GLU A 235 18.80 -2.14 5.42
C GLU A 235 18.79 -2.07 3.89
N ARG A 236 17.84 -2.75 3.24
CA ARG A 236 17.78 -2.80 1.76
C ARG A 236 17.31 -1.50 1.12
N ARG A 237 16.42 -0.76 1.79
CA ARG A 237 15.65 0.34 1.16
C ARG A 237 15.69 1.65 1.93
N GLY A 238 16.23 1.67 3.14
CA GLY A 238 16.11 2.81 4.04
C GLY A 238 14.69 2.96 4.61
N PRO A 239 14.40 4.09 5.27
CA PRO A 239 13.08 4.36 5.83
C PRO A 239 12.00 4.37 4.76
N GLY A 240 10.88 3.70 5.00
CA GLY A 240 9.82 3.59 3.99
C GLY A 240 8.75 2.56 4.29
N SER A 241 7.70 2.55 3.46
CA SER A 241 6.68 1.49 3.46
C SER A 241 7.31 0.18 3.02
N PHE A 242 7.01 -0.92 3.71
CA PHE A 242 7.64 -2.22 3.39
C PHE A 242 6.71 -3.43 3.46
N GLN A 243 5.68 -3.39 4.31
CA GLN A 243 4.77 -4.52 4.50
C GLN A 243 3.30 -4.11 4.48
N ALA A 244 2.47 -4.98 3.89
CA ALA A 244 1.02 -4.95 4.04
C ALA A 244 0.53 -6.33 4.54
N LEU A 245 -0.36 -6.32 5.55
CA LEU A 245 -0.94 -7.49 6.19
C LEU A 245 -2.44 -7.54 5.85
N TYR A 246 -2.90 -8.66 5.30
CA TYR A 246 -4.26 -8.86 4.81
C TYR A 246 -5.00 -9.92 5.63
N ARG A 247 -6.28 -9.69 5.88
CA ARG A 247 -7.14 -10.73 6.47
C ARG A 247 -7.61 -11.70 5.39
N THR A 248 -7.48 -12.99 5.65
CA THR A 248 -8.03 -14.07 4.82
C THR A 248 -9.03 -14.91 5.60
N ILE A 249 -10.00 -15.49 4.89
CA ILE A 249 -11.00 -16.41 5.47
C ILE A 249 -10.46 -17.83 5.73
N SER A 250 -9.32 -18.22 5.15
CA SER A 250 -8.66 -19.51 5.44
C SER A 250 -7.19 -19.50 4.98
N MET A 251 -6.29 -19.66 5.94
CA MET A 251 -4.84 -19.72 5.71
C MET A 251 -4.42 -20.97 4.94
N GLY A 252 -5.07 -22.10 5.18
CA GLY A 252 -4.87 -23.37 4.52
C GLY A 252 -5.30 -23.34 3.06
N ALA A 253 -6.45 -22.72 2.76
CA ALA A 253 -6.89 -22.51 1.38
C ALA A 253 -5.91 -21.59 0.62
N ALA A 254 -5.49 -20.49 1.24
CA ALA A 254 -4.50 -19.57 0.66
C ALA A 254 -3.17 -20.27 0.36
N ALA A 255 -2.64 -21.05 1.32
CA ALA A 255 -1.38 -21.75 1.15
C ALA A 255 -1.45 -22.84 0.08
N ARG A 256 -2.56 -23.58 0.03
CA ARG A 256 -2.78 -24.61 -0.99
C ARG A 256 -2.80 -24.00 -2.39
N TRP A 257 -3.53 -22.89 -2.56
CA TRP A 257 -3.55 -22.15 -3.82
C TRP A 257 -2.13 -21.76 -4.25
N MET A 258 -1.36 -21.13 -3.36
CA MET A 258 0.01 -20.69 -3.64
C MET A 258 0.90 -21.87 -4.07
N GLN A 259 0.81 -22.99 -3.37
CA GLN A 259 1.57 -24.21 -3.69
C GLN A 259 1.17 -24.79 -5.05
N GLU A 260 -0.12 -24.91 -5.35
CA GLU A 260 -0.65 -25.39 -6.63
C GLU A 260 -0.22 -24.50 -7.81
N HIS A 261 0.06 -23.22 -7.55
CA HIS A 261 0.51 -22.24 -8.53
C HIS A 261 2.04 -22.00 -8.50
N GLY A 262 2.79 -22.93 -7.89
CA GLY A 262 4.25 -22.99 -7.97
C GLY A 262 4.99 -21.98 -7.08
N MET A 263 4.34 -21.42 -6.06
CA MET A 263 5.05 -20.67 -5.02
C MET A 263 5.73 -21.62 -4.02
N PRO A 264 6.91 -21.25 -3.51
CA PRO A 264 7.48 -21.96 -2.36
C PRO A 264 6.57 -21.80 -1.13
N PRO A 265 6.63 -22.74 -0.17
CA PRO A 265 5.92 -22.59 1.10
C PRO A 265 6.35 -21.31 1.83
N LEU A 266 5.36 -20.48 2.17
CA LEU A 266 5.61 -19.25 2.93
C LEU A 266 5.92 -19.55 4.39
N ALA A 267 6.75 -18.71 5.02
CA ALA A 267 7.01 -18.79 6.44
C ALA A 267 5.70 -18.62 7.22
N ARG A 268 5.42 -19.55 8.15
CA ARG A 268 4.21 -19.57 8.98
C ARG A 268 4.51 -19.17 10.42
N GLY A 269 3.54 -18.58 11.08
CA GLY A 269 3.58 -18.27 12.51
C GLY A 269 2.18 -18.20 13.11
N VAL A 270 2.11 -18.08 14.43
CA VAL A 270 0.87 -17.88 15.18
C VAL A 270 1.01 -16.58 15.97
N ARG A 271 0.03 -15.69 15.85
CA ARG A 271 -0.01 -14.43 16.61
C ARG A 271 -0.37 -14.72 18.06
N ASN A 272 -0.10 -13.75 18.94
CA ASN A 272 -0.56 -13.80 20.33
C ASN A 272 -2.10 -13.88 20.44
N THR A 273 -2.84 -13.55 19.38
CA THR A 273 -4.30 -13.72 19.28
C THR A 273 -4.74 -15.16 19.02
N GLY A 274 -3.81 -16.08 18.74
CA GLY A 274 -4.08 -17.44 18.29
C GLY A 274 -4.33 -17.56 16.78
N GLU A 275 -4.43 -16.45 16.05
CA GLU A 275 -4.59 -16.46 14.59
C GLU A 275 -3.31 -16.89 13.88
N HIS A 276 -3.49 -17.58 12.77
CA HIS A 276 -2.41 -18.06 11.92
C HIS A 276 -1.94 -16.94 10.99
N ALA A 277 -0.64 -16.91 10.71
CA ALA A 277 -0.02 -15.93 9.83
C ALA A 277 0.95 -16.58 8.84
N MET A 278 1.03 -16.00 7.64
CA MET A 278 2.00 -16.35 6.59
C MET A 278 2.62 -15.08 6.04
N LEU A 279 3.87 -15.16 5.58
CA LEU A 279 4.58 -14.02 5.04
C LEU A 279 5.26 -14.37 3.71
N ALA A 280 4.84 -13.69 2.65
CA ALA A 280 5.58 -13.61 1.40
C ALA A 280 6.66 -12.53 1.53
N THR A 281 7.86 -12.90 1.11
CA THR A 281 9.08 -12.09 1.14
C THR A 281 9.19 -11.21 -0.10
N PRO A 282 10.12 -10.23 -0.13
CA PRO A 282 10.40 -9.41 -1.31
C PRO A 282 10.66 -10.20 -2.58
N ALA A 283 11.24 -11.39 -2.49
CA ALA A 283 11.48 -12.26 -3.64
C ALA A 283 10.17 -12.79 -4.26
N GLU A 284 9.14 -13.03 -3.43
CA GLU A 284 7.85 -13.57 -3.85
C GLU A 284 6.80 -12.49 -4.15
N ALA A 285 6.99 -11.27 -3.63
CA ALA A 285 5.99 -10.21 -3.68
C ALA A 285 6.52 -8.89 -4.29
N CYS A 286 7.45 -9.02 -5.25
CA CYS A 286 7.94 -7.91 -6.07
C CYS A 286 8.53 -6.75 -5.24
N GLY A 287 9.42 -7.08 -4.30
CA GLY A 287 10.09 -6.10 -3.42
C GLY A 287 9.35 -5.78 -2.13
N ALA A 288 8.09 -6.19 -1.99
CA ALA A 288 7.27 -5.99 -0.79
C ALA A 288 7.29 -7.19 0.15
N TYR A 289 6.92 -6.98 1.41
CA TYR A 289 6.47 -8.03 2.30
C TYR A 289 4.93 -8.10 2.29
N ILE A 290 4.35 -9.25 1.97
CA ILE A 290 2.89 -9.44 1.96
C ILE A 290 2.51 -10.50 2.99
N GLY A 291 1.85 -10.04 4.06
CA GLY A 291 1.38 -10.89 5.14
C GLY A 291 -0.07 -11.32 4.94
N PHE A 292 -0.38 -12.54 5.35
CA PHE A 292 -1.74 -13.07 5.45
C PHE A 292 -2.01 -13.42 6.91
N VAL A 293 -3.21 -13.12 7.39
CA VAL A 293 -3.65 -13.51 8.74
C VAL A 293 -5.11 -13.96 8.73
N GLY A 294 -5.41 -15.00 9.49
CA GLY A 294 -6.77 -15.52 9.60
C GLY A 294 -6.86 -16.83 10.37
N PRO A 295 -8.03 -17.49 10.34
CA PRO A 295 -8.14 -18.88 10.80
C PRO A 295 -7.33 -19.80 9.88
N GLU A 296 -6.99 -21.00 10.39
CA GLU A 296 -6.33 -22.05 9.60
C GLU A 296 -7.15 -22.45 8.36
#